data_AF-A0A660PDH8-F1
#
_entry.id   AF-A0A660PDH8-F1
#
_cell.length_a   1.000
_cell.length_b   1.000
_cell.length_c   1.000
_cell.angle_alpha   90.00
_cell.angle_beta   90.00
_cell.angle_gamma   90.00
#
_symmetry.space_group_name_H-M   'P 1'
#
loop_
_entity.id
_entity.type
_entity.pdbx_description
1 polymer ?
#
loop_
_entity_poly.entity_id
_entity_poly.type
_entity_poly.pdbx_seq_one_letter_code
_entity_poly.pdbx_strand_id
1 'polypeptide(L)'
;MPKSFETFRIRATLPDELLPLNELAYNLYWTWNHKTIELFRRLDNDLWNETKHNPVKMLGSIKQEKLSQALLDEGFVDQMHNAHQSMKEHLNNKSWFESKFKKYDSPQIAYFSMEFGLTECLPIYSGGLGILAGDH
;
A
#
# COMPACT_ATOMS: atom_id res chain seq x y z
N MET A 1 -3.62 -29.68 -31.09
CA MET A 1 -4.17 -28.45 -30.47
C MET A 1 -3.46 -28.23 -29.14
N PRO A 2 -2.91 -27.05 -28.84
CA PRO A 2 -2.33 -26.78 -27.53
C PRO A 2 -3.46 -26.77 -26.49
N LYS A 3 -3.27 -27.52 -25.38
CA LYS A 3 -4.18 -27.48 -24.24
C LYS A 3 -4.10 -26.09 -23.61
N SER A 4 -5.23 -25.39 -23.59
CA SER A 4 -5.40 -24.15 -22.80
C SER A 4 -5.34 -24.53 -21.33
N PHE A 5 -4.32 -24.06 -20.62
CA PHE A 5 -4.31 -24.11 -19.15
C PHE A 5 -5.07 -22.88 -18.66
N GLU A 6 -6.27 -23.08 -18.11
CA GLU A 6 -6.95 -22.02 -17.36
C GLU A 6 -6.18 -21.79 -16.06
N THR A 7 -5.65 -20.57 -15.91
CA THR A 7 -4.93 -20.18 -14.69
C THR A 7 -5.96 -19.73 -13.66
N PHE A 8 -6.33 -20.62 -12.75
CA PHE A 8 -7.13 -20.25 -11.57
C PHE A 8 -6.23 -19.57 -10.54
N ARG A 9 -6.42 -18.25 -10.35
CA ARG A 9 -5.79 -17.53 -9.23
C ARG A 9 -6.70 -17.63 -8.01
N ILE A 10 -6.38 -18.55 -7.11
CA ILE A 10 -6.96 -18.56 -5.77
C ILE A 10 -6.40 -17.34 -5.04
N ARG A 11 -7.26 -16.36 -4.76
CA ARG A 11 -6.91 -15.26 -3.85
C ARG A 11 -7.27 -15.70 -2.44
N ALA A 12 -6.33 -15.53 -1.51
CA ALA A 12 -6.67 -15.60 -0.11
C ALA A 12 -7.75 -14.55 0.19
N THR A 13 -8.88 -14.98 0.70
CA THR A 13 -9.94 -14.07 1.13
C THR A 13 -9.58 -13.59 2.53
N LEU A 14 -9.37 -12.29 2.69
CA LEU A 14 -9.23 -11.69 4.02
C LEU A 14 -10.60 -11.74 4.73
N PRO A 15 -10.64 -12.05 6.04
CA PRO A 15 -11.81 -11.79 6.88
C PRO A 15 -12.27 -10.34 6.75
N ASP A 16 -13.57 -10.09 6.90
CA ASP A 16 -14.17 -8.76 6.74
C ASP A 16 -13.53 -7.72 7.66
N GLU A 17 -13.15 -8.15 8.87
CA GLU A 17 -12.49 -7.34 9.88
C GLU A 17 -11.10 -6.86 9.43
N LEU A 18 -10.44 -7.60 8.52
CA LEU A 18 -9.10 -7.28 8.00
C LEU A 18 -9.12 -6.60 6.63
N LEU A 19 -10.29 -6.30 6.06
CA LEU A 19 -10.42 -5.54 4.82
C LEU A 19 -9.66 -4.20 4.82
N PRO A 20 -9.50 -3.47 5.95
CA PRO A 20 -8.66 -2.27 5.97
C PRO A 20 -7.19 -2.52 5.56
N LEU A 21 -6.64 -3.71 5.83
CA LEU A 21 -5.28 -4.06 5.37
C LEU A 21 -5.21 -4.11 3.84
N ASN A 22 -6.27 -4.57 3.18
CA ASN A 22 -6.33 -4.60 1.73
C ASN A 22 -6.35 -3.18 1.14
N GLU A 23 -7.16 -2.28 1.71
CA GLU A 23 -7.16 -0.87 1.29
C GLU A 23 -5.79 -0.21 1.50
N LEU A 24 -5.16 -0.45 2.66
CA LEU A 24 -3.81 0.04 2.95
C LEU A 24 -2.78 -0.52 1.97
N ALA A 25 -2.84 -1.82 1.63
CA ALA A 25 -1.88 -2.46 0.73
C ALA A 25 -1.93 -1.90 -0.70
N TYR A 26 -3.14 -1.58 -1.18
CA TYR A 26 -3.37 -1.08 -2.53
C TYR A 26 -3.25 0.45 -2.67
N ASN A 27 -2.95 1.17 -1.58
CA ASN A 27 -2.75 2.61 -1.59
C ASN A 27 -1.29 2.96 -1.28
N LEU A 28 -0.59 3.63 -2.21
CA LEU A 28 0.83 3.95 -2.06
C LEU A 28 1.17 4.85 -0.87
N TYR A 29 0.19 5.38 -0.13
CA TYR A 29 0.41 6.05 1.15
C TYR A 29 1.33 5.29 2.13
N TRP A 30 1.32 3.95 2.08
CA TRP A 30 2.21 3.15 2.92
C TRP A 30 3.70 3.35 2.60
N THR A 31 4.09 3.77 1.39
CA THR A 31 5.51 3.83 0.99
C THR A 31 6.30 4.88 1.77
N TRP A 32 5.63 5.93 2.26
CA TRP A 32 6.22 6.96 3.12
C TRP A 32 5.64 7.00 4.54
N ASN A 33 4.60 6.21 4.85
CA ASN A 33 4.04 6.15 6.19
C ASN A 33 4.65 5.02 7.03
N HIS A 34 5.56 5.38 7.93
CA HIS A 34 6.22 4.42 8.82
C HIS A 34 5.25 3.59 9.68
N LYS A 35 4.12 4.16 10.15
CA LYS A 35 3.16 3.41 10.98
C LYS A 35 2.49 2.29 10.18
N THR A 36 2.18 2.53 8.91
CA THR A 36 1.62 1.53 8.00
C THR A 36 2.66 0.46 7.63
N ILE A 37 3.92 0.85 7.42
CA ILE A 37 5.02 -0.12 7.19
C ILE A 37 5.18 -1.04 8.41
N GLU A 38 5.21 -0.46 9.62
CA GLU A 38 5.34 -1.23 10.87
C GLU A 38 4.13 -2.15 11.10
N LEU A 39 2.93 -1.77 10.63
CA LEU A 39 1.76 -2.64 10.68
C LEU A 39 1.98 -3.93 9.86
N PHE A 40 2.48 -3.82 8.62
CA PHE A 40 2.80 -4.98 7.79
C PHE A 40 3.97 -5.80 8.35
N ARG A 41 5.02 -5.15 8.87
CA ARG A 41 6.12 -5.84 9.57
C ARG A 41 5.64 -6.62 10.79
N ARG A 42 4.75 -6.04 11.60
CA ARG A 42 4.20 -6.69 12.79
C ARG A 42 3.33 -7.90 12.43
N LEU A 43 2.59 -7.83 11.32
CA LEU A 43 1.74 -8.92 10.87
C LEU A 43 2.57 -10.18 10.57
N ASP A 44 3.63 -10.05 9.77
CA ASP A 44 4.61 -11.12 9.55
C ASP A 44 5.92 -10.54 8.96
N ASN A 45 6.93 -10.36 9.81
CA ASN A 45 8.19 -9.72 9.40
C ASN A 45 8.97 -10.57 8.38
N ASP A 46 8.95 -11.89 8.52
CA ASP A 46 9.67 -12.77 7.60
C ASP A 46 9.01 -12.71 6.22
N LEU A 47 7.68 -12.82 6.16
CA LEU A 47 6.93 -12.71 4.91
C LEU A 47 7.03 -11.31 4.28
N TRP A 48 7.11 -10.25 5.10
CA TRP A 48 7.35 -8.88 4.63
C TRP A 48 8.66 -8.80 3.85
N ASN A 49 9.74 -9.39 4.38
CA ASN A 49 11.04 -9.43 3.70
C ASN A 49 11.01 -10.35 2.46
N GLU A 50 10.41 -11.54 2.55
CA GLU A 50 10.29 -12.50 1.43
C GLU A 50 9.49 -11.93 0.25
N THR A 51 8.50 -11.11 0.53
CA THR A 51 7.68 -10.44 -0.50
C THR A 51 8.32 -9.18 -1.05
N LYS A 52 9.56 -8.84 -0.63
CA LYS A 52 10.27 -7.61 -0.97
C LYS A 52 9.44 -6.37 -0.65
N HIS A 53 8.86 -6.36 0.56
CA HIS A 53 8.08 -5.22 1.06
C HIS A 53 6.85 -4.90 0.20
N ASN A 54 6.27 -5.92 -0.43
CA ASN A 54 5.05 -5.78 -1.23
C ASN A 54 3.83 -6.24 -0.39
N PRO A 55 3.03 -5.32 0.17
CA PRO A 55 1.91 -5.70 1.03
C PRO A 55 0.82 -6.46 0.29
N VAL A 56 0.60 -6.19 -1.01
CA VAL A 56 -0.37 -6.92 -1.82
C VAL A 56 0.05 -8.39 -1.98
N LYS A 57 1.32 -8.63 -2.31
CA LYS A 57 1.88 -9.98 -2.44
C LYS A 57 1.90 -10.69 -1.09
N MET A 58 2.23 -9.96 -0.01
CA MET A 58 2.23 -10.46 1.36
C MET A 58 0.84 -10.97 1.76
N LEU A 59 -0.21 -10.14 1.62
CA LEU A 59 -1.58 -10.53 1.95
C LEU A 59 -2.10 -11.68 1.08
N GLY A 60 -1.64 -11.78 -0.17
CA GLY A 60 -1.97 -12.91 -1.04
C GLY A 60 -1.25 -14.22 -0.69
N SER A 61 -0.20 -14.17 0.14
CA SER A 61 0.65 -15.32 0.50
C SER A 61 0.60 -15.67 1.98
N ILE A 62 -0.04 -14.84 2.81
CA ILE A 62 -0.08 -15.00 4.25
C ILE A 62 -0.94 -16.21 4.64
N LYS A 63 -0.50 -16.94 5.67
CA LYS A 63 -1.22 -18.09 6.21
C LYS A 63 -2.45 -17.62 6.99
N GLN A 64 -3.54 -18.40 6.92
CA GLN A 64 -4.78 -18.07 7.61
C GLN A 64 -4.59 -17.98 9.13
N GLU A 65 -3.71 -18.82 9.69
CA GLU A 65 -3.42 -18.83 11.13
C GLU A 65 -2.84 -17.50 11.62
N LYS A 66 -2.02 -16.82 10.79
CA LYS A 66 -1.47 -15.50 11.10
C LYS A 66 -2.55 -14.43 11.13
N LEU A 67 -3.48 -14.47 10.18
CA LEU A 67 -4.64 -13.56 10.15
C LEU A 67 -5.53 -13.77 11.39
N SER A 68 -5.80 -15.02 11.76
CA SER A 68 -6.58 -15.34 12.96
C SER A 68 -5.87 -14.87 14.23
N GLN A 69 -4.55 -15.03 14.33
CA GLN A 69 -3.76 -14.51 15.46
C GLN A 69 -3.82 -12.98 15.53
N ALA A 70 -3.70 -12.29 14.39
CA ALA A 70 -3.78 -10.84 14.31
C ALA A 70 -5.15 -10.30 14.78
N LEU A 71 -6.24 -11.04 14.52
CA LEU A 71 -7.58 -10.69 15.01
C LEU A 71 -7.76 -10.85 16.52
N LEU A 72 -6.97 -11.71 17.16
CA LEU A 72 -7.00 -11.90 18.61
C LEU A 72 -6.10 -10.89 19.35
N ASP A 73 -5.25 -10.17 18.62
CA ASP A 73 -4.39 -9.11 19.16
C ASP A 73 -5.09 -7.76 19.02
N GLU A 74 -5.76 -7.31 20.09
CA GLU A 74 -6.46 -6.02 20.14
C GLU A 74 -5.54 -4.85 19.75
N GLY A 75 -4.27 -4.90 20.18
CA GLY A 75 -3.30 -3.86 19.85
C GLY A 75 -2.91 -3.84 18.37
N PHE A 76 -3.02 -4.97 17.65
CA PHE A 76 -2.84 -5.00 16.20
C PHE A 76 -4.05 -4.42 15.48
N VAL A 77 -5.26 -4.81 15.90
CA VAL A 77 -6.52 -4.33 15.32
C VAL A 77 -6.63 -2.81 15.47
N ASP A 78 -6.31 -2.27 16.65
CA ASP A 78 -6.26 -0.83 16.89
C ASP A 78 -5.21 -0.13 16.01
N GLN A 79 -4.02 -0.72 15.88
CA GLN A 79 -2.97 -0.17 15.01
C GLN A 79 -3.43 -0.11 13.54
N MET A 80 -4.12 -1.16 13.06
CA MET A 80 -4.66 -1.23 11.71
C MET A 80 -5.71 -0.14 11.48
N HIS A 81 -6.68 0.00 12.37
CA HIS A 81 -7.71 1.04 12.25
C HIS A 81 -7.11 2.45 12.30
N ASN A 82 -6.13 2.68 13.18
CA ASN A 82 -5.43 3.96 13.25
C ASN A 82 -4.66 4.28 11.97
N ALA A 83 -3.97 3.29 11.37
CA ALA A 83 -3.26 3.47 10.10
C ALA A 83 -4.24 3.75 8.95
N HIS A 84 -5.35 3.01 8.90
CA HIS A 84 -6.40 3.19 7.89
C HIS A 84 -7.08 4.55 8.00
N GLN A 85 -7.41 4.98 9.21
CA GLN A 85 -7.98 6.29 9.48
C GLN A 85 -6.99 7.41 9.12
N SER A 86 -5.71 7.27 9.46
CA SER A 86 -4.67 8.24 9.08
C SER A 86 -4.55 8.40 7.57
N MET A 87 -4.64 7.29 6.81
CA MET A 87 -4.66 7.32 5.35
C MET A 87 -5.90 8.06 4.84
N LYS A 88 -7.09 7.75 5.36
CA LYS A 88 -8.35 8.42 4.98
C LYS A 88 -8.32 9.91 5.28
N GLU A 89 -7.79 10.31 6.42
CA GLU A 89 -7.63 11.72 6.78
C GLU A 89 -6.65 12.41 5.83
N HIS A 90 -5.51 11.80 5.54
CA HIS A 90 -4.54 12.36 4.59
C HIS A 90 -5.15 12.61 3.21
N LEU A 91 -5.95 11.67 2.69
CA LEU A 91 -6.59 11.79 1.37
C LEU A 91 -7.74 12.82 1.33
N ASN A 92 -8.39 13.10 2.47
CA ASN A 92 -9.51 14.05 2.54
C ASN A 92 -9.11 15.44 3.06
N ASN A 93 -7.91 15.57 3.62
CA ASN A 93 -7.43 16.84 4.14
C ASN A 93 -7.11 17.81 3.01
N LYS A 94 -7.36 19.10 3.26
CA LYS A 94 -6.93 20.15 2.35
C LYS A 94 -5.42 20.17 2.26
N SER A 95 -4.91 20.16 1.03
CA SER A 95 -3.50 20.36 0.78
C SER A 95 -3.05 21.75 1.26
N TRP A 96 -1.74 21.90 1.47
CA TRP A 96 -1.14 23.20 1.75
C TRP A 96 -1.48 24.23 0.65
N PHE A 97 -1.48 23.80 -0.61
CA PHE A 97 -1.77 24.65 -1.76
C PHE A 97 -3.20 25.18 -1.73
N GLU A 98 -4.20 24.31 -1.54
CA GLU A 98 -5.61 24.70 -1.43
C GLU A 98 -5.88 25.63 -0.25
N SER A 99 -5.16 25.41 0.87
CA SER A 99 -5.30 26.22 2.07
C SER A 99 -4.71 27.63 1.90
N LYS A 100 -3.59 27.74 1.19
CA LYS A 100 -2.86 29.01 0.99
C LYS A 100 -3.46 29.84 -0.14
N PHE A 101 -3.90 29.20 -1.22
CA PHE A 101 -4.33 29.85 -2.46
C PHE A 101 -5.82 29.62 -2.71
N LYS A 102 -6.67 30.37 -1.99
CA LYS A 102 -8.15 30.24 -1.98
C LYS A 102 -8.86 30.58 -3.31
N LYS A 103 -8.19 31.26 -4.23
CA LYS A 103 -8.71 31.69 -5.53
C LYS A 103 -7.67 31.37 -6.61
N TYR A 104 -7.69 30.14 -7.09
CA TYR A 104 -7.00 29.76 -8.31
C TYR A 104 -7.98 28.99 -9.18
N ASP A 105 -8.03 29.34 -10.47
CA ASP A 105 -8.67 28.51 -11.48
C ASP A 105 -7.85 27.22 -11.58
N SER A 106 -8.38 26.12 -11.05
CA SER A 106 -7.73 24.81 -10.88
C SER A 106 -6.70 24.50 -11.99
N PRO A 107 -5.40 24.77 -11.78
CA PRO A 107 -4.42 24.61 -12.83
C PRO A 107 -4.26 23.12 -13.12
N GLN A 108 -4.36 22.75 -14.40
CA GLN A 108 -4.11 21.39 -14.83
C GLN A 108 -2.61 21.20 -15.02
N ILE A 109 -2.01 20.32 -14.23
CA ILE A 109 -0.60 19.97 -14.31
C ILE A 109 -0.49 18.54 -14.84
N ALA A 110 0.34 18.36 -15.87
CA ALA A 110 0.67 17.05 -16.40
C ALA A 110 2.17 16.79 -16.18
N TYR A 111 2.48 15.82 -15.32
CA TYR A 111 3.84 15.43 -15.00
C TYR A 111 4.21 14.15 -15.76
N PHE A 112 5.04 14.30 -16.80
CA PHE A 112 5.46 13.19 -17.66
C PHE A 112 6.87 12.75 -17.31
N SER A 113 7.02 11.45 -17.06
CA SER A 113 8.31 10.78 -16.96
C SER A 113 8.20 9.39 -17.59
N MET A 114 9.33 8.86 -18.08
CA MET A 114 9.42 7.49 -18.59
C MET A 114 9.53 6.46 -17.45
N GLU A 115 9.90 6.90 -16.25
CA GLU A 115 10.12 6.06 -15.08
C GLU A 115 9.66 6.78 -13.79
N PHE A 116 9.20 6.01 -12.79
CA PHE A 116 8.82 6.53 -11.47
C PHE A 116 9.27 5.61 -10.35
N GLY A 117 10.21 6.04 -9.53
CA GLY A 117 10.78 5.28 -8.42
C GLY A 117 10.02 5.50 -7.11
N LEU A 118 8.87 4.82 -6.94
CA LEU A 118 7.98 5.03 -5.79
C LEU A 118 8.29 4.11 -4.60
N THR A 119 8.66 2.87 -4.90
CA THR A 119 9.03 1.83 -3.92
C THR A 119 9.74 0.71 -4.64
N GLU A 120 10.63 0.00 -3.93
CA GLU A 120 11.43 -1.09 -4.52
C GLU A 120 10.58 -2.27 -5.03
N CYS A 121 9.37 -2.44 -4.51
CA CYS A 121 8.49 -3.53 -4.93
C CYS A 121 7.76 -3.24 -6.26
N LEU A 122 7.92 -2.05 -6.81
CA LEU A 122 7.36 -1.61 -8.10
C LEU A 122 8.50 -1.38 -9.10
N PRO A 123 8.83 -2.37 -9.96
CA PRO A 123 9.96 -2.30 -10.88
C PRO A 123 9.61 -1.49 -12.14
N ILE A 124 9.26 -0.22 -11.95
CA ILE A 124 8.92 0.76 -13.01
C ILE A 124 9.96 1.89 -13.11
N TYR A 125 11.18 1.61 -12.66
CA TYR A 125 12.34 2.50 -12.74
C TYR A 125 13.63 1.69 -12.78
N SER A 126 14.70 2.28 -13.32
CA SER A 126 16.01 1.63 -13.50
C SER A 126 17.17 2.42 -12.89
N GLY A 127 16.97 3.72 -12.59
CA GLY A 127 18.05 4.56 -12.08
C GLY A 127 17.58 5.91 -11.51
N GLY A 128 18.50 6.86 -11.43
CA GLY A 128 18.29 8.14 -10.75
C GLY A 128 17.19 9.02 -11.34
N LEU A 129 16.88 8.89 -12.65
CA LEU A 129 15.77 9.60 -13.27
C LEU A 129 14.43 9.20 -12.65
N GLY A 130 14.19 7.90 -12.48
CA GLY A 130 12.97 7.41 -11.87
C GLY A 130 12.83 7.84 -10.42
N ILE A 131 13.92 7.79 -9.64
CA ILE A 131 13.92 8.28 -8.24
C ILE A 131 13.52 9.76 -8.17
N LEU A 132 14.17 10.61 -8.99
CA LEU A 132 13.83 12.04 -9.03
C LEU A 132 12.37 12.28 -9.41
N ALA A 133 11.84 11.49 -10.35
CA ALA A 133 10.44 11.59 -10.75
C ALA A 133 9.46 11.07 -9.69
N GLY A 134 9.88 10.15 -8.82
CA GLY A 134 9.05 9.63 -7.73
C GLY A 134 9.02 10.52 -6.48
N ASP A 135 10.08 11.32 -6.26
CA ASP A 135 10.21 12.22 -5.11
C ASP A 135 9.44 13.55 -5.26
N HIS A 136 8.99 13.87 -6.47
CA HIS A 136 8.23 15.09 -6.79
C HIS A 136 6.72 14.92 -6.64
#